data_AF-A0A3M7TWI1-F1
#
_entry.id   AF-A0A3M7TWI1-F1
#
_cell.length_a   1.000
_cell.length_b   1.000
_cell.length_c   1.000
_cell.angle_alpha   90.00
_cell.angle_beta   90.00
_cell.angle_gamma   90.00
#
_symmetry.space_group_name_H-M   'P 1'
#
loop_
_entity.id
_entity.type
_entity.pdbx_description
1 polymer ?
#
loop_
_entity_poly.entity_id
_entity_poly.type
_entity_poly.pdbx_seq_one_letter_code
_entity_poly.pdbx_strand_id
1 'polypeptide(L)'
;MLKKLSSLQEYEWIYQTFSNAHKQSFGEIPRQTVKWFVPPRFESYIKILHPLDTGDTYKKLAEKFGETYDKTITPGTFEPHLYEKDINLHPELGRKTYSRLVETLAPFTKDPCYFYFSDYDNPVPESLYLGPLQDAVPLFDKNQGTAPIYWWPEDRSWIVHNQAFRSYTIFAGPRALAEKILSADNLEAFEIDENFNMSGGGDFTFKSHFNHIPLERIKDGEPYEWIDRELRAVHLKNYGKTSSLTVENIIPPVYEGYLKIMQPIHKDKYITDETSLYKDCDPDKISLHHGEKMTYKEAAEKYSLVYNKEISMGTFLRQFEDDSLPRYLIFPQDGSLEKDIVKKLLDALHPHTKTTCYFYYDLLSLPGEEMIFRGNLHDVLTLCREDNAGASPKYWWPADRSWVIYTDYDLEYSFIGASKEVIKELSSLSDLETFEVEKDTGISYDADIHLNPGKPNH
;
A
#
# COMPACT_ATOMS: atom_id res chain seq x y z
N MET A 1 30.20 -1.67 -11.44
CA MET A 1 29.49 -1.08 -10.29
C MET A 1 28.50 -0.07 -10.82
N LEU A 2 27.26 -0.07 -10.33
CA LEU A 2 26.22 0.86 -10.79
C LEU A 2 26.55 2.31 -10.41
N LYS A 3 26.31 3.22 -11.34
CA LYS A 3 26.53 4.66 -11.17
C LYS A 3 25.19 5.37 -11.05
N LYS A 4 24.95 6.07 -9.93
CA LYS A 4 23.79 6.97 -9.79
C LYS A 4 23.93 8.14 -10.76
N LEU A 5 22.87 8.43 -11.51
CA LEU A 5 22.79 9.56 -12.43
C LEU A 5 22.22 10.79 -11.71
N SER A 6 22.64 11.97 -12.14
CA SER A 6 22.17 13.25 -11.59
C SER A 6 20.89 13.78 -12.26
N SER A 7 20.34 13.03 -13.21
CA SER A 7 19.19 13.41 -14.03
C SER A 7 18.35 12.18 -14.35
N LEU A 8 17.05 12.38 -14.52
CA LEU A 8 16.07 11.36 -14.91
C LEU A 8 15.72 11.42 -16.41
N GLN A 9 16.46 12.17 -17.22
CA GLN A 9 16.17 12.37 -18.65
C GLN A 9 15.98 11.05 -19.42
N GLU A 10 16.74 10.01 -19.08
CA GLU A 10 16.65 8.69 -19.73
C GLU A 10 15.37 7.91 -19.37
N TYR A 11 14.61 8.34 -18.36
CA TYR A 11 13.30 7.80 -18.01
C TYR A 11 12.15 8.49 -18.78
N GLU A 12 12.37 9.68 -19.34
CA GLU A 12 11.29 10.50 -19.92
C GLU A 12 10.51 9.80 -21.05
N TRP A 13 11.15 8.92 -21.82
CA TRP A 13 10.47 8.18 -22.90
C TRP A 13 9.42 7.19 -22.37
N ILE A 14 9.62 6.66 -21.17
CA ILE A 14 8.63 5.83 -20.46
C ILE A 14 7.53 6.76 -19.93
N TYR A 15 7.91 7.85 -19.25
CA TYR A 15 6.96 8.83 -18.70
C TYR A 15 6.02 9.47 -19.72
N GLN A 16 6.52 9.85 -20.89
CA GLN A 16 5.72 10.44 -21.96
C GLN A 16 4.66 9.47 -22.50
N THR A 17 4.96 8.17 -22.47
CA THR A 17 3.99 7.13 -22.83
C THR A 17 2.80 7.14 -21.87
N PHE A 18 3.05 7.30 -20.56
CA PHE A 18 2.01 7.42 -19.54
C PHE A 18 1.20 8.71 -19.63
N SER A 19 1.87 9.85 -19.80
CA SER A 19 1.20 11.15 -19.88
C SER A 19 0.18 11.22 -21.02
N ASN A 20 0.47 10.55 -22.14
CA ASN A 20 -0.43 10.49 -23.28
C ASN A 20 -1.63 9.55 -23.05
N ALA A 21 -1.42 8.42 -22.36
CA ALA A 21 -2.51 7.52 -21.96
C ALA A 21 -3.47 8.20 -20.97
N HIS A 22 -2.93 8.86 -19.94
CA HIS A 22 -3.72 9.59 -18.93
C HIS A 22 -4.56 10.74 -19.50
N LYS A 23 -4.06 11.45 -20.54
CA LYS A 23 -4.80 12.56 -21.17
C LYS A 23 -6.02 12.11 -21.97
N GLN A 24 -6.09 10.85 -22.40
CA GLN A 24 -7.17 10.34 -23.25
C GLN A 24 -8.38 9.81 -22.46
N SER A 25 -8.27 9.64 -21.14
CA SER A 25 -9.27 8.93 -20.32
C SER A 25 -9.95 9.81 -19.26
N PHE A 26 -10.10 11.12 -19.48
CA PHE A 26 -10.91 11.97 -18.60
C PHE A 26 -12.39 11.50 -18.63
N GLY A 27 -12.78 10.68 -17.64
CA GLY A 27 -14.17 10.28 -17.39
C GLY A 27 -14.41 8.79 -17.12
N GLU A 28 -13.45 7.90 -17.43
CA GLU A 28 -13.55 6.47 -17.12
C GLU A 28 -12.27 6.04 -16.40
N ILE A 29 -12.40 5.39 -15.23
CA ILE A 29 -11.26 4.80 -14.52
C ILE A 29 -10.53 3.89 -15.51
N PRO A 30 -9.28 4.19 -15.88
CA PRO A 30 -8.64 3.48 -16.96
C PRO A 30 -8.45 2.01 -16.59
N ARG A 31 -8.93 1.10 -17.45
CA ARG A 31 -8.62 -0.33 -17.33
C ARG A 31 -7.10 -0.48 -17.19
N GLN A 32 -6.63 -1.02 -16.07
CA GLN A 32 -5.20 -1.25 -15.78
C GLN A 32 -4.66 -2.37 -16.69
N THR A 33 -4.45 -2.09 -17.97
CA THR A 33 -3.84 -3.04 -18.91
C THR A 33 -2.35 -2.83 -19.01
N VAL A 34 -1.59 -3.81 -19.51
CA VAL A 34 -0.13 -3.73 -19.65
C VAL A 34 0.36 -2.44 -20.31
N LYS A 35 -0.30 -1.95 -21.36
CA LYS A 35 0.07 -0.71 -22.07
C LYS A 35 0.05 0.57 -21.21
N TRP A 36 -0.58 0.53 -20.04
CA TRP A 36 -0.54 1.63 -19.06
C TRP A 36 0.76 1.70 -18.28
N PHE A 37 1.51 0.60 -18.23
CA PHE A 37 2.76 0.50 -17.46
C PHE A 37 3.96 0.22 -18.36
N VAL A 38 3.75 -0.42 -19.50
CA VAL A 38 4.81 -0.77 -20.44
C VAL A 38 4.47 -0.24 -21.83
N PRO A 39 5.38 0.49 -22.50
CA PRO A 39 5.08 1.06 -23.82
C PRO A 39 4.62 0.01 -24.85
N PRO A 40 3.54 0.26 -25.61
CA PRO A 40 2.97 -0.65 -26.62
C PRO A 40 3.80 -0.65 -27.92
N ARG A 41 5.09 -0.99 -27.84
CA ARG A 41 6.03 -0.95 -28.96
C ARG A 41 6.90 -2.19 -29.11
N PHE A 42 6.81 -3.14 -28.18
CA PHE A 42 7.64 -4.32 -28.15
C PHE A 42 6.96 -5.47 -28.87
N GLU A 43 7.75 -6.39 -29.42
CA GLU A 43 7.24 -7.53 -30.18
C GLU A 43 6.51 -8.55 -29.30
N SER A 44 6.90 -8.66 -28.03
CA SER A 44 6.34 -9.63 -27.09
C SER A 44 6.26 -9.08 -25.67
N TYR A 45 5.26 -9.53 -24.92
CA TYR A 45 5.02 -9.19 -23.52
C TYR A 45 4.88 -10.47 -22.71
N ILE A 46 5.58 -10.57 -21.59
CA ILE A 46 5.63 -11.75 -20.75
C ILE A 46 5.28 -11.38 -19.31
N LYS A 47 4.31 -12.10 -18.73
CA LYS A 47 4.04 -12.13 -17.29
C LYS A 47 4.95 -13.15 -16.64
N ILE A 48 5.73 -12.76 -15.64
CA ILE A 48 6.65 -13.65 -14.91
C ILE A 48 6.19 -13.69 -13.45
N LEU A 49 5.74 -14.85 -12.98
CA LEU A 49 5.25 -15.03 -11.62
C LEU A 49 6.39 -15.00 -10.60
N HIS A 50 6.12 -14.41 -9.44
CA HIS A 50 7.01 -14.43 -8.30
C HIS A 50 6.83 -15.71 -7.50
N PRO A 51 7.92 -16.40 -7.10
CA PRO A 51 7.84 -17.59 -6.26
C PRO A 51 7.01 -17.36 -5.00
N LEU A 52 6.30 -18.40 -4.56
CA LEU A 52 5.56 -18.39 -3.30
C LEU A 52 6.49 -18.69 -2.13
N ASP A 53 6.25 -18.08 -0.97
CA ASP A 53 7.02 -18.31 0.27
C ASP A 53 7.02 -19.77 0.73
N THR A 54 6.01 -20.55 0.32
CA THR A 54 5.91 -21.99 0.60
C THR A 54 6.95 -22.82 -0.14
N GLY A 55 7.59 -22.27 -1.18
CA GLY A 55 8.50 -22.97 -2.07
C GLY A 55 7.82 -23.86 -3.12
N ASP A 56 6.48 -23.95 -3.10
CA ASP A 56 5.71 -24.58 -4.17
C ASP A 56 5.61 -23.65 -5.40
N THR A 57 5.47 -24.27 -6.58
CA THR A 57 5.22 -23.53 -7.83
C THR A 57 3.72 -23.37 -8.05
N TYR A 58 3.30 -22.35 -8.79
CA TYR A 58 1.89 -22.16 -9.15
C TYR A 58 1.37 -23.37 -9.91
N LYS A 59 2.18 -23.94 -10.80
CA LYS A 59 1.85 -25.17 -11.51
C LYS A 59 1.53 -26.33 -10.56
N LYS A 60 2.34 -26.55 -9.52
CA LYS A 60 2.12 -27.63 -8.54
C LYS A 60 0.85 -27.38 -7.74
N LEU A 61 0.59 -26.14 -7.34
CA LEU A 61 -0.63 -25.80 -6.61
C LEU A 61 -1.87 -25.96 -7.50
N ALA A 62 -1.79 -25.57 -8.77
CA ALA A 62 -2.87 -25.74 -9.73
C ALA A 62 -3.19 -27.23 -9.95
N GLU A 63 -2.18 -28.07 -10.13
CA GLU A 63 -2.36 -29.53 -10.21
C GLU A 63 -2.96 -30.11 -8.92
N LYS A 64 -2.50 -29.65 -7.76
CA LYS A 64 -2.95 -30.12 -6.45
C LYS A 64 -4.41 -29.77 -6.17
N PHE A 65 -4.86 -28.57 -6.55
CA PHE A 65 -6.19 -28.07 -6.24
C PHE A 65 -7.18 -28.19 -7.41
N GLY A 66 -6.72 -28.69 -8.57
CA GLY A 66 -7.56 -28.81 -9.76
C GLY A 66 -7.86 -27.46 -10.42
N GLU A 67 -7.01 -26.46 -10.20
CA GLU A 67 -7.13 -25.12 -10.78
C GLU A 67 -6.49 -25.05 -12.17
N THR A 68 -6.91 -24.06 -12.96
CA THR A 68 -6.35 -23.85 -14.30
C THR A 68 -5.00 -23.15 -14.22
N TYR A 69 -3.95 -23.77 -14.76
CA TYR A 69 -2.63 -23.18 -14.88
C TYR A 69 -2.48 -22.40 -16.21
N ASP A 70 -2.86 -21.12 -16.19
CA ASP A 70 -2.73 -20.20 -17.33
C ASP A 70 -2.28 -18.79 -16.93
N LYS A 71 -2.17 -17.89 -17.92
CA LYS A 71 -1.69 -16.50 -17.73
C LYS A 71 -2.49 -15.66 -16.73
N THR A 72 -3.72 -16.05 -16.42
CA THR A 72 -4.58 -15.38 -15.44
C THR A 72 -4.30 -15.80 -14.00
N ILE A 73 -3.51 -16.85 -13.79
CA ILE A 73 -3.23 -17.39 -12.46
C ILE A 73 -2.50 -16.36 -11.57
N THR A 74 -2.91 -16.33 -10.31
CA THR A 74 -2.36 -15.49 -9.23
C THR A 74 -2.41 -16.28 -7.93
N PRO A 75 -1.76 -15.84 -6.84
CA PRO A 75 -1.91 -16.52 -5.55
C PRO A 75 -3.37 -16.55 -5.10
N GLY A 76 -4.12 -15.48 -5.42
CA GLY A 76 -5.57 -15.41 -5.36
C GLY A 76 -6.34 -16.59 -5.96
N THR A 77 -5.81 -17.27 -6.98
CA THR A 77 -6.43 -18.48 -7.57
C THR A 77 -6.55 -19.62 -6.56
N PHE A 78 -5.61 -19.74 -5.61
CA PHE A 78 -5.58 -20.85 -4.66
C PHE A 78 -6.25 -20.52 -3.32
N GLU A 79 -6.61 -19.26 -3.08
CA GLU A 79 -7.21 -18.81 -1.83
C GLU A 79 -8.39 -19.67 -1.34
N PRO A 80 -9.38 -20.08 -2.16
CA PRO A 80 -10.52 -20.88 -1.69
C PRO A 80 -10.12 -22.23 -1.07
N HIS A 81 -8.95 -22.76 -1.44
CA HIS A 81 -8.45 -24.06 -0.98
C HIS A 81 -7.59 -23.97 0.29
N LEU A 82 -7.20 -22.75 0.67
CA LEU A 82 -6.20 -22.48 1.70
C LEU A 82 -6.78 -21.74 2.91
N TYR A 83 -7.95 -21.10 2.75
CA TYR A 83 -8.65 -20.37 3.80
C TYR A 83 -8.95 -21.20 5.05
N GLU A 84 -9.32 -22.49 4.91
CA GLU A 84 -9.59 -23.36 6.06
C GLU A 84 -8.32 -23.80 6.83
N LYS A 85 -7.12 -23.47 6.35
CA LYS A 85 -5.85 -24.02 6.84
C LYS A 85 -4.87 -23.00 7.40
N ASP A 86 -5.25 -21.72 7.48
CA ASP A 86 -4.37 -20.60 7.89
C ASP A 86 -3.04 -20.56 7.09
N ILE A 87 -3.07 -20.99 5.82
CA ILE A 87 -1.88 -20.95 4.95
C ILE A 87 -1.94 -19.67 4.13
N ASN A 88 -1.14 -18.68 4.52
CA ASN A 88 -0.91 -17.48 3.73
C ASN A 88 0.08 -17.79 2.59
N LEU A 89 -0.35 -17.59 1.34
CA LEU A 89 0.53 -17.56 0.19
C LEU A 89 0.93 -16.11 -0.07
N HIS A 90 2.06 -15.70 0.48
CA HIS A 90 2.70 -14.47 0.03
C HIS A 90 3.72 -14.81 -1.07
N PRO A 91 3.69 -14.11 -2.22
CA PRO A 91 4.79 -14.16 -3.14
C PRO A 91 6.00 -13.52 -2.45
N GLU A 92 7.16 -14.17 -2.54
CA GLU A 92 8.42 -13.50 -2.24
C GLU A 92 8.46 -12.25 -3.12
N LEU A 93 8.73 -11.06 -2.56
CA LEU A 93 8.70 -9.73 -3.21
C LEU A 93 9.64 -9.59 -4.43
N GLY A 94 9.48 -10.45 -5.42
CA GLY A 94 10.27 -10.67 -6.62
C GLY A 94 11.75 -10.96 -6.44
N ARG A 95 12.34 -10.94 -5.22
CA ARG A 95 13.80 -11.07 -4.99
C ARG A 95 14.44 -12.20 -5.79
N LYS A 96 13.94 -13.43 -5.66
CA LYS A 96 14.44 -14.58 -6.43
C LYS A 96 14.11 -14.50 -7.91
N THR A 97 12.96 -13.95 -8.27
CA THR A 97 12.55 -13.72 -9.67
C THR A 97 13.54 -12.82 -10.38
N TYR A 98 13.97 -11.72 -9.75
CA TYR A 98 14.86 -10.73 -10.33
C TYR A 98 16.25 -11.31 -10.62
N SER A 99 16.83 -12.04 -9.67
CA SER A 99 18.13 -12.69 -9.88
C SER A 99 18.06 -13.72 -11.01
N ARG A 100 17.01 -14.54 -11.05
CA ARG A 100 16.78 -15.53 -12.14
C ARG A 100 16.52 -14.87 -13.49
N LEU A 101 15.82 -13.74 -13.51
CA LEU A 101 15.57 -12.96 -14.71
C LEU A 101 16.86 -12.31 -15.22
N VAL A 102 17.70 -11.79 -14.33
CA VAL A 102 19.04 -11.28 -14.67
C VAL A 102 19.91 -12.42 -15.25
N GLU A 103 19.92 -13.60 -14.64
CA GLU A 103 20.63 -14.78 -15.18
C GLU A 103 20.17 -15.13 -16.60
N THR A 104 18.87 -15.00 -16.87
CA THR A 104 18.27 -15.30 -18.17
C THR A 104 18.61 -14.24 -19.22
N LEU A 105 18.64 -12.95 -18.83
CA LEU A 105 18.83 -11.82 -19.74
C LEU A 105 20.30 -11.43 -19.96
N ALA A 106 21.16 -11.60 -18.95
CA ALA A 106 22.55 -11.14 -18.97
C ALA A 106 23.37 -11.69 -20.15
N PRO A 107 23.25 -12.98 -20.57
CA PRO A 107 24.00 -13.49 -21.72
C PRO A 107 23.68 -12.78 -23.05
N PHE A 108 22.53 -12.09 -23.11
CA PHE A 108 22.03 -11.43 -24.31
C PHE A 108 22.02 -9.90 -24.19
N THR A 109 22.35 -9.37 -23.02
CA THR A 109 22.37 -7.93 -22.74
C THR A 109 23.81 -7.45 -22.72
N LYS A 110 24.21 -6.77 -23.82
CA LYS A 110 25.58 -6.25 -23.96
C LYS A 110 25.71 -4.83 -23.44
N ASP A 111 24.66 -4.04 -23.63
CA ASP A 111 24.66 -2.64 -23.26
C ASP A 111 24.43 -2.50 -21.74
N PRO A 112 25.02 -1.45 -21.12
CA PRO A 112 24.61 -1.02 -19.80
C PRO A 112 23.09 -0.87 -19.70
N CYS A 113 22.56 -1.14 -18.52
CA CYS A 113 21.16 -1.00 -18.19
C CYS A 113 20.93 0.18 -17.24
N TYR A 114 19.81 0.84 -17.45
CA TYR A 114 19.22 1.80 -16.54
C TYR A 114 18.33 1.09 -15.53
N PHE A 115 18.32 1.58 -14.28
CA PHE A 115 17.51 1.07 -13.18
C PHE A 115 16.84 2.24 -12.46
N TYR A 116 15.53 2.36 -12.61
CA TYR A 116 14.74 3.45 -12.04
C TYR A 116 13.99 3.00 -10.79
N PHE A 117 14.20 3.72 -9.70
CA PHE A 117 13.51 3.57 -8.43
C PHE A 117 12.65 4.81 -8.21
N SER A 118 11.38 4.64 -7.84
CA SER A 118 10.49 5.75 -7.48
C SER A 118 10.06 5.69 -6.02
N ASP A 119 9.57 6.84 -5.57
CA ASP A 119 9.29 7.24 -4.18
C ASP A 119 8.09 6.55 -3.53
N TYR A 120 7.44 5.57 -4.20
CA TYR A 120 6.19 5.00 -3.68
C TYR A 120 6.37 4.11 -2.44
N ASP A 121 7.58 3.60 -2.17
CA ASP A 121 7.84 2.64 -1.08
C ASP A 121 9.21 2.80 -0.39
N ASN A 122 9.88 3.96 -0.52
CA ASN A 122 11.26 4.11 -0.02
C ASN A 122 11.56 5.55 0.42
N PRO A 123 12.30 5.78 1.52
CA PRO A 123 12.82 7.11 1.89
C PRO A 123 13.90 7.65 0.90
N VAL A 124 14.02 7.10 -0.30
CA VAL A 124 15.03 7.48 -1.30
C VAL A 124 14.37 8.30 -2.40
N PRO A 125 14.81 9.56 -2.64
CA PRO A 125 14.31 10.37 -3.75
C PRO A 125 14.43 9.61 -5.07
N GLU A 126 13.48 9.83 -5.99
CA GLU A 126 13.49 9.24 -7.33
C GLU A 126 14.92 9.17 -7.89
N SER A 127 15.36 7.96 -8.23
CA SER A 127 16.76 7.72 -8.56
C SER A 127 16.92 6.80 -9.74
N LEU A 128 17.92 7.12 -10.55
CA LEU A 128 18.27 6.39 -11.75
C LEU A 128 19.72 5.96 -11.67
N TYR A 129 19.96 4.67 -11.88
CA TYR A 129 21.30 4.09 -11.89
C TYR A 129 21.62 3.53 -13.27
N LEU A 130 22.90 3.53 -13.64
CA LEU A 130 23.40 2.98 -14.91
C LEU A 130 24.55 2.01 -14.65
N GLY A 131 24.53 0.86 -15.30
CA GLY A 131 25.67 -0.03 -15.39
C GLY A 131 25.30 -1.44 -15.85
N PRO A 132 26.22 -2.41 -15.74
CA PRO A 132 25.99 -3.77 -16.21
C PRO A 132 24.79 -4.43 -15.53
N LEU A 133 24.04 -5.26 -16.26
CA LEU A 133 22.82 -5.90 -15.75
C LEU A 133 23.07 -6.72 -14.47
N GLN A 134 24.16 -7.49 -14.45
CA GLN A 134 24.56 -8.32 -13.31
C GLN A 134 24.88 -7.52 -12.04
N ASP A 135 25.27 -6.24 -12.18
CA ASP A 135 25.63 -5.40 -11.03
C ASP A 135 24.40 -4.89 -10.26
N ALA A 136 23.19 -5.16 -10.78
CA ALA A 136 21.94 -4.82 -10.11
C ALA A 136 21.49 -5.85 -9.06
N VAL A 137 21.95 -7.11 -9.17
CA VAL A 137 21.59 -8.18 -8.22
C VAL A 137 21.92 -7.79 -6.77
N PRO A 138 23.12 -7.28 -6.45
CA PRO A 138 23.44 -6.85 -5.09
C PRO A 138 22.61 -5.65 -4.59
N LEU A 139 22.00 -4.85 -5.48
CA LEU A 139 21.06 -3.79 -5.07
C LEU A 139 19.70 -4.37 -4.69
N PHE A 140 19.23 -5.39 -5.41
CA PHE A 140 17.99 -6.09 -5.06
C PHE A 140 18.10 -6.74 -3.67
N ASP A 141 19.29 -7.23 -3.32
CA ASP A 141 19.57 -7.86 -2.02
C ASP A 141 19.72 -6.86 -0.86
N LYS A 142 20.19 -5.62 -1.12
CA LYS A 142 20.49 -4.63 -0.07
C LYS A 142 19.31 -3.76 0.36
N ASN A 143 18.35 -3.48 -0.53
CA ASN A 143 17.29 -2.49 -0.26
C ASN A 143 15.98 -3.10 0.25
N GLN A 144 16.02 -4.04 1.20
CA GLN A 144 14.82 -4.57 1.89
C GLN A 144 13.71 -5.10 0.94
N GLY A 145 14.05 -5.55 -0.28
CA GLY A 145 13.08 -6.05 -1.26
C GLY A 145 12.55 -5.02 -2.27
N THR A 146 13.01 -3.76 -2.22
CA THR A 146 12.67 -2.76 -3.24
C THR A 146 13.50 -2.96 -4.51
N ALA A 147 12.88 -3.56 -5.53
CA ALA A 147 13.44 -3.61 -6.88
C ALA A 147 13.09 -2.33 -7.63
N PRO A 148 13.91 -1.94 -8.63
CA PRO A 148 13.56 -0.81 -9.48
C PRO A 148 12.23 -1.09 -10.19
N ILE A 149 11.39 -0.08 -10.25
CA ILE A 149 10.09 -0.14 -10.94
C ILE A 149 10.30 -0.41 -12.42
N TYR A 150 11.37 0.15 -13.00
CA TYR A 150 11.76 -0.10 -14.38
C TYR A 150 13.24 -0.38 -14.50
N TRP A 151 13.60 -1.31 -15.38
CA TRP A 151 14.95 -1.39 -15.91
C TRP A 151 14.96 -1.72 -17.41
N TRP A 152 15.95 -1.21 -18.14
CA TRP A 152 16.08 -1.36 -19.60
C TRP A 152 17.53 -1.12 -20.04
N PRO A 153 18.01 -1.72 -21.15
CA PRO A 153 19.33 -1.46 -21.73
C PRO A 153 19.39 -0.10 -22.44
N GLU A 154 20.60 0.44 -22.67
CA GLU A 154 20.80 1.71 -23.37
C GLU A 154 20.15 1.76 -24.76
N ASP A 155 20.15 0.64 -25.49
CA ASP A 155 19.49 0.54 -26.80
C ASP A 155 17.95 0.48 -26.71
N ARG A 156 17.41 0.36 -25.50
CA ARG A 156 15.98 0.27 -25.17
C ARG A 156 15.25 -0.87 -25.91
N SER A 157 16.00 -1.92 -26.27
CA SER A 157 15.50 -3.09 -27.00
C SER A 157 14.47 -3.89 -26.21
N TRP A 158 14.55 -3.87 -24.89
CA TRP A 158 13.59 -4.49 -23.97
C TRP A 158 13.39 -3.63 -22.73
N ILE A 159 12.39 -3.96 -21.91
CA ILE A 159 12.09 -3.32 -20.63
C ILE A 159 11.51 -4.35 -19.68
N VAL A 160 11.77 -4.17 -18.40
CA VAL A 160 11.04 -4.84 -17.33
C VAL A 160 10.33 -3.80 -16.50
N HIS A 161 9.09 -4.10 -16.15
CA HIS A 161 8.27 -3.34 -15.23
C HIS A 161 7.94 -4.20 -14.01
N ASN A 162 8.22 -3.63 -12.84
CA ASN A 162 7.85 -4.16 -11.55
C ASN A 162 6.98 -3.14 -10.81
N GLN A 163 6.02 -3.64 -10.05
CA GLN A 163 5.30 -2.84 -9.06
C GLN A 163 5.38 -3.54 -7.72
N ALA A 164 5.54 -2.75 -6.66
CA ALA A 164 5.36 -3.27 -5.31
C ALA A 164 3.98 -3.92 -5.17
N PHE A 165 3.90 -4.95 -4.33
CA PHE A 165 2.65 -5.66 -3.99
C PHE A 165 2.00 -6.46 -5.14
N ARG A 166 2.68 -6.63 -6.29
CA ARG A 166 2.25 -7.58 -7.33
C ARG A 166 2.98 -8.90 -7.19
N SER A 167 2.25 -9.99 -7.40
CA SER A 167 2.78 -11.35 -7.44
C SER A 167 3.51 -11.71 -8.75
N TYR A 168 3.77 -10.71 -9.61
CA TYR A 168 4.41 -10.92 -10.90
C TYR A 168 5.11 -9.65 -11.41
N THR A 169 6.02 -9.87 -12.36
CA THR A 169 6.77 -8.85 -13.10
C THR A 169 6.44 -8.94 -14.58
N ILE A 170 6.47 -7.82 -15.29
CA ILE A 170 6.27 -7.78 -16.75
C ILE A 170 7.60 -7.58 -17.44
N PHE A 171 7.92 -8.43 -18.41
CA PHE A 171 8.96 -8.20 -19.41
C PHE A 171 8.31 -7.84 -20.74
N ALA A 172 8.90 -6.89 -21.47
CA ALA A 172 8.54 -6.65 -22.86
C ALA A 172 9.82 -6.44 -23.69
N GLY A 173 9.88 -7.06 -24.86
CA GLY A 173 11.10 -7.06 -25.66
C GLY A 173 10.97 -7.80 -26.99
N PRO A 174 12.10 -8.11 -27.64
CA PRO A 174 12.14 -8.89 -28.87
C PRO A 174 11.67 -10.32 -28.61
N ARG A 175 11.02 -10.94 -29.60
CA ARG A 175 10.49 -12.31 -29.49
C ARG A 175 11.56 -13.31 -29.07
N ALA A 176 12.79 -13.15 -29.58
CA ALA A 176 13.90 -14.04 -29.25
C ALA A 176 14.24 -14.06 -27.75
N LEU A 177 14.13 -12.92 -27.04
CA LEU A 177 14.35 -12.88 -25.59
C LEU A 177 13.13 -13.38 -24.82
N ALA A 178 11.92 -13.06 -25.29
CA ALA A 178 10.69 -13.57 -24.72
C ALA A 178 10.66 -15.11 -24.72
N GLU A 179 11.10 -15.75 -25.81
CA GLU A 179 11.22 -17.21 -25.89
C GLU A 179 12.23 -17.78 -24.89
N LYS A 180 13.33 -17.06 -24.59
CA LYS A 180 14.27 -17.49 -23.54
C LYS A 180 13.62 -17.50 -22.18
N ILE A 181 12.87 -16.44 -21.83
CA ILE A 181 12.14 -16.35 -20.56
C ILE A 181 11.08 -17.45 -20.47
N LEU A 182 10.29 -17.65 -21.52
CA LEU A 182 9.25 -18.69 -21.55
C LEU A 182 9.81 -20.11 -21.46
N SER A 183 11.05 -20.33 -21.91
CA SER A 183 11.72 -21.64 -21.85
C SER A 183 12.58 -21.85 -20.60
N ALA A 184 12.65 -20.87 -19.70
CA ALA A 184 13.53 -20.93 -18.55
C ALA A 184 12.90 -21.79 -17.43
N ASP A 185 13.51 -22.93 -17.11
CA ASP A 185 12.99 -23.87 -16.10
C ASP A 185 12.90 -23.28 -14.68
N ASN A 186 13.61 -22.17 -14.42
CA ASN A 186 13.61 -21.48 -13.14
C ASN A 186 12.55 -20.35 -13.05
N LEU A 187 11.77 -20.08 -14.10
CA LEU A 187 10.73 -19.05 -14.14
C LEU A 187 9.37 -19.63 -14.53
N GLU A 188 8.32 -19.24 -13.81
CA GLU A 188 6.93 -19.48 -14.25
C GLU A 188 6.47 -18.25 -15.04
N ALA A 189 6.38 -18.41 -16.36
CA ALA A 189 6.14 -17.29 -17.26
C ALA A 189 5.06 -17.59 -18.31
N PHE A 190 4.32 -16.55 -18.69
CA PHE A 190 3.27 -16.63 -19.68
C PHE A 190 3.35 -15.48 -20.68
N GLU A 191 3.07 -15.80 -21.94
CA GLU A 191 2.88 -14.78 -22.96
C GLU A 191 1.54 -14.07 -22.74
N ILE A 192 1.60 -12.74 -22.74
CA ILE A 192 0.46 -11.83 -22.61
C ILE A 192 0.50 -10.80 -23.74
N ASP A 193 -0.53 -9.99 -23.83
CA ASP A 193 -0.58 -8.86 -24.78
C ASP A 193 -0.67 -7.53 -24.04
N GLU A 194 -0.49 -6.43 -24.77
CA GLU A 194 -0.51 -5.06 -24.23
C GLU A 194 -1.87 -4.66 -23.61
N ASN A 195 -2.95 -5.35 -23.96
CA ASN A 195 -4.29 -5.14 -23.42
C ASN A 195 -4.62 -6.13 -22.29
N PHE A 196 -3.68 -7.00 -21.90
CA PHE A 196 -3.87 -7.93 -20.81
C PHE A 196 -4.20 -7.17 -19.53
N ASN A 197 -5.30 -7.57 -18.88
CA ASN A 197 -5.79 -6.90 -17.68
C ASN A 197 -4.90 -7.24 -16.48
N MET A 198 -4.33 -6.21 -15.87
CA MET A 198 -3.50 -6.29 -14.66
C MET A 198 -4.29 -6.03 -13.37
N SER A 199 -5.59 -5.76 -13.43
CA SER A 199 -6.41 -5.53 -12.23
C SER A 199 -6.57 -6.78 -11.34
N GLY A 200 -6.13 -7.97 -11.79
CA GLY A 200 -6.35 -9.23 -11.08
C GLY A 200 -5.18 -9.80 -10.28
N GLY A 201 -4.00 -9.16 -10.26
CA GLY A 201 -2.83 -9.74 -9.55
C GLY A 201 -1.95 -8.74 -8.80
N GLY A 202 -2.56 -7.68 -8.27
CA GLY A 202 -2.12 -7.21 -6.95
C GLY A 202 -2.53 -8.30 -5.96
N ASP A 203 -1.59 -8.75 -5.15
CA ASP A 203 -1.79 -9.92 -4.33
C ASP A 203 -1.80 -9.49 -2.87
N PHE A 204 -2.95 -9.63 -2.24
CA PHE A 204 -3.04 -10.19 -0.91
C PHE A 204 -4.36 -10.94 -0.83
N THR A 205 -4.43 -11.86 0.14
CA THR A 205 -5.49 -12.79 0.58
C THR A 205 -6.89 -12.20 0.83
N PHE A 206 -7.21 -11.06 0.23
CA PHE A 206 -8.38 -10.26 0.53
C PHE A 206 -9.67 -10.80 -0.12
N LYS A 207 -9.65 -11.19 -1.40
CA LYS A 207 -10.89 -11.42 -2.16
C LYS A 207 -11.72 -12.59 -1.62
N SER A 208 -11.09 -13.67 -1.17
CA SER A 208 -11.82 -14.82 -0.61
C SER A 208 -12.56 -14.49 0.69
N HIS A 209 -11.98 -13.69 1.59
CA HIS A 209 -12.65 -13.26 2.82
C HIS A 209 -13.97 -12.54 2.51
N PHE A 210 -13.95 -11.58 1.58
CA PHE A 210 -15.14 -10.82 1.18
C PHE A 210 -16.19 -11.65 0.42
N ASN A 211 -15.81 -12.77 -0.18
CA ASN A 211 -16.77 -13.69 -0.82
C ASN A 211 -17.62 -14.46 0.21
N HIS A 212 -17.14 -14.59 1.45
CA HIS A 212 -17.85 -15.27 2.54
C HIS A 212 -18.52 -14.29 3.51
N ILE A 213 -18.23 -12.99 3.39
CA ILE A 213 -18.88 -11.96 4.20
C ILE A 213 -20.37 -11.88 3.82
N PRO A 214 -21.30 -12.04 4.78
CA PRO A 214 -22.73 -12.10 4.51
C PRO A 214 -23.34 -10.71 4.27
N LEU A 215 -22.61 -9.80 3.60
CA LEU A 215 -23.05 -8.44 3.30
C LEU A 215 -23.39 -8.27 1.83
N GLU A 216 -24.32 -7.37 1.55
CA GLU A 216 -24.70 -7.01 0.20
C GLU A 216 -23.53 -6.24 -0.46
N ARG A 217 -22.88 -6.87 -1.43
CA ARG A 217 -21.90 -6.19 -2.27
C ARG A 217 -22.60 -5.36 -3.34
N ILE A 218 -22.36 -4.05 -3.33
CA ILE A 218 -22.88 -3.13 -4.34
C ILE A 218 -21.91 -3.08 -5.52
N LYS A 219 -22.44 -3.26 -6.73
CA LYS A 219 -21.65 -3.32 -7.97
C LYS A 219 -21.37 -1.94 -8.58
N ASP A 220 -22.18 -0.94 -8.22
CA ASP A 220 -22.10 0.41 -8.75
C ASP A 220 -21.53 1.37 -7.69
N GLY A 221 -20.58 2.21 -8.08
CA GLY A 221 -19.89 3.18 -7.18
C GLY A 221 -20.77 4.33 -6.68
N GLU A 222 -22.01 4.43 -7.16
CA GLU A 222 -23.01 5.47 -6.82
C GLU A 222 -23.08 5.85 -5.33
N PRO A 223 -23.07 4.90 -4.36
CA PRO A 223 -23.10 5.26 -2.94
C PRO A 223 -21.88 6.06 -2.48
N TYR A 224 -20.73 5.91 -3.15
CA TYR A 224 -19.48 6.60 -2.83
C TYR A 224 -19.33 7.94 -3.56
N GLU A 225 -19.94 8.13 -4.73
CA GLU A 225 -19.74 9.32 -5.59
C GLU A 225 -19.98 10.66 -4.89
N TRP A 226 -20.86 10.70 -3.90
CA TRP A 226 -21.09 11.93 -3.14
C TRP A 226 -19.88 12.32 -2.30
N ILE A 227 -19.08 11.37 -1.80
CA ILE A 227 -17.84 11.68 -1.08
C ILE A 227 -16.89 12.35 -2.07
N ASP A 228 -16.59 11.68 -3.18
CA ASP A 228 -15.66 12.18 -4.21
C ASP A 228 -16.03 13.59 -4.71
N ARG A 229 -17.33 13.85 -4.94
CA ARG A 229 -17.82 15.16 -5.38
C ARG A 229 -17.62 16.27 -4.33
N GLU A 230 -17.75 15.95 -3.05
CA GLU A 230 -17.69 16.94 -1.96
C GLU A 230 -16.25 17.17 -1.47
N LEU A 231 -15.32 16.24 -1.72
CA LEU A 231 -13.92 16.40 -1.35
C LEU A 231 -13.27 17.58 -2.08
N ARG A 232 -12.40 18.30 -1.36
CA ARG A 232 -11.61 19.35 -1.99
C ARG A 232 -10.56 18.72 -2.90
N ALA A 233 -10.69 18.96 -4.21
CA ALA A 233 -9.76 18.48 -5.21
C ALA A 233 -8.29 18.79 -4.86
N VAL A 234 -7.48 17.75 -4.72
CA VAL A 234 -6.03 17.88 -4.58
C VAL A 234 -5.47 18.37 -5.91
N HIS A 235 -4.84 19.54 -5.91
CA HIS A 235 -4.15 20.01 -7.11
C HIS A 235 -2.92 19.13 -7.37
N LEU A 236 -2.93 18.37 -8.47
CA LEU A 236 -1.84 17.48 -8.90
C LEU A 236 -0.45 18.14 -8.95
N LYS A 237 -0.36 19.48 -9.01
CA LYS A 237 0.91 20.21 -8.89
C LYS A 237 1.58 20.09 -7.51
N ASN A 238 0.85 19.60 -6.50
CA ASN A 238 1.32 19.35 -5.15
C ASN A 238 1.47 17.86 -4.83
N TYR A 239 1.18 16.95 -5.78
CA TYR A 239 1.50 15.54 -5.63
C TYR A 239 3.03 15.41 -5.50
N GLY A 240 3.51 14.86 -4.39
CA GLY A 240 4.94 14.84 -4.02
C GLY A 240 5.39 15.97 -3.08
N LYS A 241 4.50 16.87 -2.66
CA LYS A 241 4.70 17.74 -1.49
C LYS A 241 3.75 17.29 -0.39
N THR A 242 4.25 16.37 0.44
CA THR A 242 3.56 15.81 1.62
C THR A 242 2.88 16.90 2.45
N SER A 243 3.51 18.05 2.68
CA SER A 243 3.00 19.17 3.49
C SER A 243 1.72 19.91 3.03
N SER A 244 0.89 19.36 2.12
CA SER A 244 -0.29 20.06 1.58
C SER A 244 -1.63 19.34 1.71
N LEU A 245 -1.68 18.12 2.25
CA LEU A 245 -2.94 17.42 2.50
C LEU A 245 -3.55 17.86 3.83
N THR A 246 -4.86 18.05 3.82
CA THR A 246 -5.66 18.49 4.96
C THR A 246 -6.91 17.63 5.13
N VAL A 247 -7.60 17.76 6.26
CA VAL A 247 -8.82 16.98 6.56
C VAL A 247 -9.88 17.11 5.46
N GLU A 248 -10.09 18.28 4.86
CA GLU A 248 -11.08 18.47 3.78
C GLU A 248 -10.72 17.80 2.44
N ASN A 249 -9.48 17.31 2.30
CA ASN A 249 -9.08 16.49 1.16
C ASN A 249 -9.49 15.03 1.32
N ILE A 250 -9.81 14.58 2.55
CA ILE A 250 -10.13 13.19 2.86
C ILE A 250 -11.51 13.01 3.48
N ILE A 251 -12.11 14.03 4.10
CA ILE A 251 -13.48 14.02 4.60
C ILE A 251 -14.26 15.17 3.97
N PRO A 252 -15.48 14.93 3.44
CA PRO A 252 -16.35 15.99 2.94
C PRO A 252 -16.52 17.14 3.94
N PRO A 253 -16.29 18.40 3.55
CA PRO A 253 -16.33 19.55 4.45
C PRO A 253 -17.77 20.00 4.78
N VAL A 254 -18.71 19.06 4.89
CA VAL A 254 -20.15 19.29 5.09
C VAL A 254 -20.59 19.10 6.54
N TYR A 255 -19.73 18.49 7.38
CA TYR A 255 -20.02 18.20 8.77
C TYR A 255 -19.75 19.38 9.70
N GLU A 256 -20.42 19.37 10.86
CA GLU A 256 -20.33 20.43 11.86
C GLU A 256 -19.05 20.38 12.69
N GLY A 257 -18.43 19.20 12.80
CA GLY A 257 -17.15 18.99 13.46
C GLY A 257 -16.40 17.77 12.94
N TYR A 258 -15.09 17.73 13.22
CA TYR A 258 -14.18 16.69 12.78
C TYR A 258 -13.29 16.25 13.95
N LEU A 259 -13.00 14.95 14.00
CA LEU A 259 -12.18 14.36 15.04
C LEU A 259 -11.13 13.44 14.41
N LYS A 260 -9.88 13.60 14.81
CA LYS A 260 -8.81 12.62 14.58
C LYS A 260 -8.84 11.61 15.73
N ILE A 261 -8.87 10.33 15.38
CA ILE A 261 -8.92 9.19 16.30
C ILE A 261 -7.59 8.47 16.21
N MET A 262 -6.82 8.52 17.30
CA MET A 262 -5.51 7.88 17.39
C MET A 262 -5.68 6.40 17.73
N GLN A 263 -4.87 5.55 17.10
CA GLN A 263 -4.69 4.18 17.53
C GLN A 263 -3.55 4.08 18.54
N PRO A 264 -3.59 3.13 19.48
CA PRO A 264 -2.59 3.06 20.54
C PRO A 264 -1.25 2.56 19.98
N ILE A 265 -0.15 3.13 20.48
CA ILE A 265 1.18 2.56 20.30
C ILE A 265 1.30 1.37 21.26
N HIS A 266 1.87 0.26 20.83
CA HIS A 266 2.15 -0.88 21.71
C HIS A 266 3.61 -0.90 22.12
N LYS A 267 3.88 -1.25 23.39
CA LYS A 267 5.23 -1.66 23.80
C LYS A 267 5.43 -3.13 23.46
N ASP A 268 6.57 -3.47 22.88
CA ASP A 268 6.94 -4.86 22.64
C ASP A 268 7.15 -5.60 23.97
N LYS A 269 6.51 -6.77 24.14
CA LYS A 269 6.58 -7.57 25.37
C LYS A 269 7.98 -8.01 25.76
N TYR A 270 8.87 -8.20 24.79
CA TYR A 270 10.17 -8.84 25.03
C TYR A 270 11.35 -7.90 24.83
N ILE A 271 11.14 -6.71 24.28
CA ILE A 271 12.20 -5.70 24.10
C ILE A 271 12.19 -4.75 25.30
N THR A 272 13.18 -4.92 26.18
CA THR A 272 13.40 -4.02 27.32
C THR A 272 14.43 -2.94 27.06
N ASP A 273 15.25 -3.09 26.02
CA ASP A 273 16.24 -2.09 25.61
C ASP A 273 15.57 -0.99 24.79
N GLU A 274 15.29 0.13 25.44
CA GLU A 274 14.66 1.29 24.82
C GLU A 274 15.59 2.12 23.93
N THR A 275 16.89 1.80 23.90
CA THR A 275 17.88 2.50 23.07
C THR A 275 18.06 1.86 21.70
N SER A 276 17.64 0.60 21.56
CA SER A 276 17.69 -0.12 20.28
C SER A 276 16.72 0.47 19.25
N LEU A 277 17.17 0.59 18.00
CA LEU A 277 16.37 1.11 16.89
C LEU A 277 16.04 0.00 15.87
N TYR A 278 14.96 0.17 15.11
CA TYR A 278 14.61 -0.77 14.04
C TYR A 278 15.71 -0.91 12.99
N LYS A 279 16.45 0.15 12.64
CA LYS A 279 17.57 0.12 11.68
C LYS A 279 18.71 -0.81 12.08
N ASP A 280 18.89 -1.07 13.37
CA ASP A 280 19.95 -1.93 13.90
C ASP A 280 19.52 -3.40 13.96
N CYS A 281 18.25 -3.67 13.69
CA CYS A 281 17.68 -5.01 13.69
C CYS A 281 17.80 -5.68 12.31
N ASP A 282 17.95 -7.00 12.31
CA ASP A 282 17.81 -7.80 11.09
C ASP A 282 16.32 -7.93 10.74
N PRO A 283 15.82 -7.29 9.67
CA PRO A 283 14.38 -7.21 9.37
C PRO A 283 13.75 -8.59 9.19
N ASP A 284 14.49 -9.56 8.65
CA ASP A 284 14.01 -10.93 8.44
C ASP A 284 13.85 -11.71 9.76
N LYS A 285 14.31 -11.15 10.89
CA LYS A 285 14.22 -11.74 12.24
C LYS A 285 13.33 -10.95 13.20
N ILE A 286 12.67 -9.88 12.72
CA ILE A 286 11.79 -9.08 13.57
C ILE A 286 10.48 -9.84 13.78
N SER A 287 10.16 -10.11 15.04
CA SER A 287 8.83 -10.57 15.47
C SER A 287 8.23 -9.53 16.40
N LEU A 288 7.03 -9.05 16.06
CA LEU A 288 6.34 -8.02 16.83
C LEU A 288 5.45 -8.67 17.89
N HIS A 289 5.62 -8.28 19.15
CA HIS A 289 4.86 -8.84 20.25
C HIS A 289 4.10 -7.75 21.00
N HIS A 290 2.87 -7.47 20.59
CA HIS A 290 2.02 -6.43 21.17
C HIS A 290 1.82 -6.65 22.67
N GLY A 291 2.36 -5.73 23.48
CA GLY A 291 2.24 -5.66 24.93
C GLY A 291 1.33 -4.54 25.38
N GLU A 292 1.75 -3.84 26.42
CA GLU A 292 1.02 -2.72 27.01
C GLU A 292 0.77 -1.61 25.97
N LYS A 293 -0.43 -1.03 26.00
CA LYS A 293 -0.81 0.12 25.17
C LYS A 293 -0.22 1.41 25.76
N MET A 294 0.20 2.30 24.89
CA MET A 294 0.76 3.63 25.17
C MET A 294 0.09 4.63 24.22
N THR A 295 -0.31 5.77 24.78
CA THR A 295 -0.87 6.89 24.00
C THR A 295 0.24 7.69 23.30
N TYR A 296 -0.12 8.39 22.22
CA TYR A 296 0.77 9.35 21.58
C TYR A 296 1.18 10.46 22.54
N LYS A 297 0.29 10.85 23.46
CA LYS A 297 0.58 11.79 24.54
C LYS A 297 1.69 11.29 25.46
N GLU A 298 1.59 10.07 25.97
CA GLU A 298 2.62 9.49 26.84
C GLU A 298 3.96 9.33 26.10
N ALA A 299 3.91 8.91 24.83
CA ALA A 299 5.11 8.83 23.99
C ALA A 299 5.73 10.21 23.75
N ALA A 300 4.92 11.24 23.44
CA ALA A 300 5.38 12.60 23.25
C ALA A 300 6.00 13.17 24.53
N GLU A 301 5.37 12.98 25.68
CA GLU A 301 5.90 13.37 27.00
C GLU A 301 7.26 12.69 27.27
N LYS A 302 7.37 11.39 26.99
CA LYS A 302 8.61 10.63 27.17
C LYS A 302 9.77 11.18 26.33
N TYR A 303 9.49 11.59 25.09
CA TYR A 303 10.51 12.11 24.17
C TYR A 303 10.61 13.64 24.17
N SER A 304 9.91 14.32 25.09
CA SER A 304 9.87 15.79 25.17
C SER A 304 9.43 16.46 23.86
N LEU A 305 8.44 15.87 23.19
CA LEU A 305 7.84 16.35 21.95
C LEU A 305 6.57 17.17 22.22
N VAL A 306 6.27 18.09 21.32
CA VAL A 306 5.04 18.89 21.37
C VAL A 306 3.86 18.02 20.96
N TYR A 307 3.05 17.62 21.94
CA TYR A 307 1.79 16.91 21.71
C TYR A 307 0.74 17.86 21.11
N ASN A 308 0.36 17.63 19.86
CA ASN A 308 -0.52 18.49 19.08
C ASN A 308 -1.39 17.66 18.11
N LYS A 309 -2.42 18.27 17.52
CA LYS A 309 -3.40 17.57 16.66
C LYS A 309 -2.81 16.97 15.36
N GLU A 310 -1.67 17.47 14.90
CA GLU A 310 -0.96 17.00 13.70
C GLU A 310 0.11 15.94 14.04
N ILE A 311 0.25 15.54 15.31
CA ILE A 311 1.19 14.49 15.72
C ILE A 311 0.89 13.16 15.00
N SER A 312 1.95 12.48 14.57
CA SER A 312 1.91 11.19 13.86
C SER A 312 3.13 10.36 14.21
N MET A 313 3.21 9.12 13.71
CA MET A 313 4.43 8.31 13.69
C MET A 313 5.60 9.08 13.08
N GLY A 314 5.34 9.90 12.06
CA GLY A 314 6.31 10.79 11.42
C GLY A 314 6.99 11.73 12.42
N THR A 315 6.25 12.23 13.42
CA THR A 315 6.78 13.06 14.50
C THR A 315 7.89 12.35 15.25
N PHE A 316 7.74 11.04 15.51
CA PHE A 316 8.71 10.23 16.25
C PHE A 316 9.87 9.80 15.35
N LEU A 317 9.59 9.34 14.12
CA LEU A 317 10.61 8.90 13.16
C LEU A 317 11.76 9.91 13.07
N ARG A 318 11.43 11.19 12.87
CA ARG A 318 12.40 12.30 12.71
C ARG A 318 13.28 12.59 13.93
N GLN A 319 12.97 12.00 15.10
CA GLN A 319 13.69 12.26 16.35
C GLN A 319 14.85 11.30 16.58
N PHE A 320 14.95 10.28 15.74
CA PHE A 320 15.94 9.22 15.83
C PHE A 320 16.79 9.19 14.55
N GLU A 321 17.96 8.59 14.68
CA GLU A 321 18.92 8.50 13.58
C GLU A 321 18.35 7.70 12.42
N ASP A 322 18.61 8.17 11.19
CA ASP A 322 18.12 7.58 9.93
C ASP A 322 16.60 7.37 9.87
N ASP A 323 15.85 8.26 10.54
CA ASP A 323 14.39 8.16 10.66
C ASP A 323 13.93 6.78 11.19
N SER A 324 14.68 6.18 12.12
CA SER A 324 14.37 4.85 12.65
C SER A 324 13.74 4.90 14.03
N LEU A 325 12.54 4.34 14.18
CA LEU A 325 11.86 4.27 15.48
C LEU A 325 12.62 3.41 16.52
N PRO A 326 12.38 3.65 17.82
CA PRO A 326 12.79 2.75 18.89
C PRO A 326 12.12 1.38 18.74
N ARG A 327 12.92 0.31 18.78
CA ARG A 327 12.43 -1.06 18.52
C ARG A 327 11.40 -1.52 19.54
N TYR A 328 11.45 -1.03 20.77
CA TYR A 328 10.47 -1.38 21.80
C TYR A 328 9.07 -0.79 21.55
N LEU A 329 8.94 0.19 20.65
CA LEU A 329 7.63 0.73 20.24
C LEU A 329 7.15 0.03 18.96
N ILE A 330 5.87 -0.30 18.95
CA ILE A 330 5.15 -0.89 17.83
C ILE A 330 4.03 0.10 17.52
N PHE A 331 4.19 0.87 16.45
CA PHE A 331 3.15 1.78 15.97
C PHE A 331 2.01 0.97 15.34
N PRO A 332 0.78 1.53 15.33
CA PRO A 332 -0.34 0.90 14.66
C PRO A 332 -0.02 0.61 13.19
N GLN A 333 -0.57 -0.47 12.66
CA GLN A 333 -0.47 -0.79 11.24
C GLN A 333 -1.32 0.22 10.45
N ASP A 334 -0.71 0.83 9.43
CA ASP A 334 -1.41 1.76 8.53
C ASP A 334 -2.63 1.09 7.87
N GLY A 335 -3.70 1.85 7.65
CA GLY A 335 -4.93 1.32 7.04
C GLY A 335 -5.81 0.46 7.92
N SER A 336 -5.36 0.13 9.14
CA SER A 336 -6.12 -0.74 10.04
C SER A 336 -6.82 0.06 11.14
N LEU A 337 -7.87 -0.51 11.74
CA LEU A 337 -8.44 -0.03 13.00
C LEU A 337 -8.45 -1.21 13.98
N GLU A 338 -7.79 -1.05 15.12
CA GLU A 338 -7.85 -2.05 16.18
C GLU A 338 -9.30 -2.33 16.61
N LYS A 339 -9.64 -3.61 16.78
CA LYS A 339 -11.02 -4.04 17.09
C LYS A 339 -11.59 -3.40 18.35
N ASP A 340 -10.77 -3.12 19.36
CA ASP A 340 -11.22 -2.43 20.57
C ASP A 340 -11.63 -0.98 20.29
N ILE A 341 -10.91 -0.31 19.38
CA ILE A 341 -11.26 1.04 18.90
C ILE A 341 -12.55 0.97 18.10
N VAL A 342 -12.66 0.01 17.17
CA VAL A 342 -13.88 -0.21 16.39
C VAL A 342 -15.10 -0.41 17.30
N LYS A 343 -15.01 -1.26 18.33
CA LYS A 343 -16.10 -1.47 19.30
C LYS A 343 -16.53 -0.18 20.01
N LYS A 344 -15.58 0.65 20.43
CA LYS A 344 -15.87 1.96 21.05
C LYS A 344 -16.58 2.91 20.08
N LEU A 345 -16.13 2.93 18.82
CA LEU A 345 -16.80 3.71 17.77
C LEU A 345 -18.22 3.20 17.53
N LEU A 346 -18.42 1.87 17.51
CA LEU A 346 -19.74 1.28 17.37
C LEU A 346 -20.69 1.68 18.50
N ASP A 347 -20.23 1.58 19.76
CA ASP A 347 -21.02 1.94 20.94
C ASP A 347 -21.46 3.42 20.89
N ALA A 348 -20.54 4.32 20.51
CA ALA A 348 -20.81 5.75 20.41
C ALA A 348 -21.66 6.13 19.19
N LEU A 349 -21.50 5.45 18.04
CA LEU A 349 -22.24 5.76 16.82
C LEU A 349 -23.60 5.09 16.73
N HIS A 350 -23.82 4.00 17.48
CA HIS A 350 -25.07 3.25 17.44
C HIS A 350 -26.32 4.11 17.72
N PRO A 351 -26.36 4.99 18.74
CA PRO A 351 -27.51 5.86 19.00
C PRO A 351 -27.81 6.86 17.87
N HIS A 352 -26.78 7.20 17.08
CA HIS A 352 -26.86 8.19 16.01
C HIS A 352 -27.07 7.56 14.63
N THR A 353 -27.07 6.23 14.52
CA THR A 353 -27.15 5.51 13.25
C THR A 353 -28.52 4.87 13.08
N LYS A 354 -29.35 5.45 12.21
CA LYS A 354 -30.75 5.03 11.99
C LYS A 354 -30.95 4.28 10.67
N THR A 355 -29.97 4.35 9.78
CA THR A 355 -30.04 3.81 8.42
C THR A 355 -28.96 2.75 8.21
N THR A 356 -29.05 2.01 7.11
CA THR A 356 -27.99 1.06 6.72
C THR A 356 -26.69 1.81 6.47
N CYS A 357 -25.58 1.19 6.82
CA CYS A 357 -24.24 1.69 6.55
C CYS A 357 -23.70 1.15 5.23
N TYR A 358 -22.79 1.92 4.66
CA TYR A 358 -21.94 1.54 3.56
C TYR A 358 -20.49 1.45 4.05
N PHE A 359 -19.73 0.53 3.47
CA PHE A 359 -18.33 0.28 3.78
C PHE A 359 -17.57 0.20 2.46
N TYR A 360 -16.67 1.14 2.22
CA TYR A 360 -15.94 1.27 0.99
C TYR A 360 -14.47 0.93 1.19
N TYR A 361 -13.94 0.15 0.26
CA TYR A 361 -12.54 -0.14 0.10
C TYR A 361 -12.08 0.33 -1.27
N ASP A 362 -10.98 1.09 -1.29
CA ASP A 362 -10.34 1.49 -2.53
C ASP A 362 -9.30 0.47 -3.02
N LEU A 363 -8.70 0.75 -4.16
CA LEU A 363 -7.69 -0.09 -4.79
C LEU A 363 -6.41 -0.28 -3.97
N LEU A 364 -6.11 0.64 -3.05
CA LEU A 364 -4.93 0.54 -2.18
C LEU A 364 -5.24 -0.33 -0.96
N SER A 365 -6.42 -0.14 -0.37
CA SER A 365 -6.91 -0.95 0.73
C SER A 365 -7.19 -2.39 0.30
N LEU A 366 -7.61 -2.60 -0.96
CA LEU A 366 -7.83 -3.90 -1.59
C LEU A 366 -7.24 -3.93 -3.01
N PRO A 367 -6.00 -4.40 -3.19
CA PRO A 367 -5.37 -4.48 -4.50
C PRO A 367 -6.21 -5.25 -5.52
N GLY A 368 -6.66 -4.54 -6.55
CA GLY A 368 -7.29 -5.11 -7.75
C GLY A 368 -8.79 -4.87 -7.94
N GLU A 369 -9.53 -4.41 -6.93
CA GLU A 369 -10.94 -4.05 -7.12
C GLU A 369 -11.45 -3.13 -6.00
N GLU A 370 -12.13 -2.04 -6.36
CA GLU A 370 -12.89 -1.24 -5.40
C GLU A 370 -14.13 -2.04 -4.96
N MET A 371 -14.45 -1.98 -3.67
CA MET A 371 -15.58 -2.73 -3.12
C MET A 371 -16.42 -1.83 -2.22
N ILE A 372 -17.74 -1.86 -2.42
CA ILE A 372 -18.71 -1.28 -1.51
C ILE A 372 -19.57 -2.40 -0.94
N PHE A 373 -19.63 -2.47 0.37
CA PHE A 373 -20.58 -3.32 1.10
C PHE A 373 -21.68 -2.47 1.71
N ARG A 374 -22.86 -3.04 1.81
CA ARG A 374 -23.99 -2.47 2.54
C ARG A 374 -24.43 -3.43 3.64
N GLY A 375 -24.66 -2.86 4.82
CA GLY A 375 -25.02 -3.61 6.02
C GLY A 375 -25.52 -2.71 7.13
N ASN A 376 -25.56 -3.26 8.34
CA ASN A 376 -25.75 -2.52 9.58
C ASN A 376 -24.41 -2.03 10.12
N LEU A 377 -24.43 -1.04 11.00
CA LEU A 377 -23.23 -0.48 11.63
C LEU A 377 -22.28 -1.55 12.21
N HIS A 378 -22.80 -2.54 12.92
CA HIS A 378 -22.01 -3.59 13.58
C HIS A 378 -21.35 -4.56 12.60
N ASP A 379 -21.79 -4.61 11.35
CA ASP A 379 -21.24 -5.52 10.34
C ASP A 379 -19.78 -5.16 9.99
N VAL A 380 -19.32 -3.94 10.32
CA VAL A 380 -17.91 -3.57 10.20
C VAL A 380 -16.95 -4.54 10.91
N LEU A 381 -17.39 -5.19 12.01
CA LEU A 381 -16.54 -6.13 12.75
C LEU A 381 -16.20 -7.38 11.92
N THR A 382 -17.02 -7.68 10.91
CA THR A 382 -16.75 -8.73 9.94
C THR A 382 -15.84 -8.27 8.81
N LEU A 383 -15.65 -6.96 8.66
CA LEU A 383 -14.83 -6.32 7.63
C LEU A 383 -13.43 -5.96 8.15
N CYS A 384 -13.28 -5.72 9.45
CA CYS A 384 -11.97 -5.49 10.09
C CYS A 384 -11.28 -6.83 10.42
N ARG A 385 -10.14 -7.10 9.78
CA ARG A 385 -9.33 -8.32 9.96
C ARG A 385 -8.54 -8.32 11.29
N GLU A 386 -8.36 -9.49 11.90
CA GLU A 386 -7.53 -9.66 13.12
C GLU A 386 -6.08 -9.99 12.81
N ASP A 387 -5.80 -10.50 11.62
CA ASP A 387 -4.57 -11.17 11.26
C ASP A 387 -3.55 -10.24 10.62
N ASN A 388 -3.38 -9.01 11.14
CA ASN A 388 -2.35 -8.02 10.79
C ASN A 388 -2.10 -7.74 9.28
N ALA A 389 -2.93 -8.29 8.39
CA ALA A 389 -2.73 -8.33 6.95
C ALA A 389 -3.94 -7.75 6.21
N GLY A 390 -4.78 -6.95 6.90
CA GLY A 390 -5.94 -6.38 6.25
C GLY A 390 -6.44 -5.04 6.77
N ALA A 391 -6.62 -4.13 5.82
CA ALA A 391 -7.16 -2.80 6.03
C ALA A 391 -8.61 -2.86 6.55
N SER A 392 -8.95 -1.87 7.37
CA SER A 392 -10.33 -1.50 7.64
C SER A 392 -10.95 -0.86 6.38
N PRO A 393 -12.29 -0.72 6.30
CA PRO A 393 -12.88 0.05 5.22
C PRO A 393 -12.29 1.46 5.19
N LYS A 394 -11.86 1.91 4.00
CA LYS A 394 -11.36 3.26 3.80
C LYS A 394 -12.37 4.32 4.20
N TYR A 395 -13.63 4.10 3.82
CA TYR A 395 -14.75 4.90 4.29
C TYR A 395 -15.87 4.02 4.83
N TRP A 396 -16.57 4.53 5.82
CA TRP A 396 -17.85 3.99 6.24
C TRP A 396 -18.76 5.08 6.77
N TRP A 397 -20.04 5.00 6.39
CA TRP A 397 -21.05 6.03 6.64
C TRP A 397 -22.47 5.45 6.60
N PRO A 398 -23.45 6.03 7.30
CA PRO A 398 -24.86 5.67 7.18
C PRO A 398 -25.47 6.28 5.91
N ALA A 399 -26.56 5.68 5.40
CA ALA A 399 -27.18 6.13 4.15
C ALA A 399 -27.73 7.56 4.21
N ASP A 400 -28.05 8.07 5.39
CA ASP A 400 -28.43 9.46 5.63
C ASP A 400 -27.24 10.44 5.70
N ARG A 401 -25.99 9.93 5.64
CA ARG A 401 -24.74 10.70 5.68
C ARG A 401 -24.60 11.57 6.94
N SER A 402 -25.19 11.13 8.05
CA SER A 402 -25.11 11.86 9.33
C SER A 402 -23.69 11.89 9.93
N TRP A 403 -22.83 10.94 9.54
CA TRP A 403 -21.41 10.92 9.87
C TRP A 403 -20.63 10.15 8.79
N VAL A 404 -19.31 10.30 8.75
CA VAL A 404 -18.41 9.45 7.95
C VAL A 404 -17.11 9.25 8.69
N ILE A 405 -16.61 8.02 8.73
CA ILE A 405 -15.25 7.70 9.18
C ILE A 405 -14.38 7.45 7.95
N TYR A 406 -13.11 7.88 8.06
CA TYR A 406 -12.05 7.66 7.09
C TYR A 406 -10.83 7.00 7.75
N THR A 407 -10.30 5.96 7.11
CA THR A 407 -9.07 5.25 7.50
C THR A 407 -8.26 4.99 6.23
N ASP A 408 -7.13 5.66 6.04
CA ASP A 408 -6.34 5.49 4.82
C ASP A 408 -5.29 4.39 4.97
N TYR A 409 -4.96 3.71 3.86
CA TYR A 409 -3.95 2.67 3.82
C TYR A 409 -2.56 3.17 4.25
N ASP A 410 -2.27 4.47 4.10
CA ASP A 410 -1.01 5.10 4.49
C ASP A 410 -1.12 5.94 5.78
N LEU A 411 -2.16 5.71 6.61
CA LEU A 411 -2.33 6.41 7.87
C LEU A 411 -2.52 5.46 9.05
N GLU A 412 -1.82 5.73 10.15
CA GLU A 412 -1.90 4.97 11.40
C GLU A 412 -3.05 5.44 12.33
N TYR A 413 -3.85 6.40 11.87
CA TYR A 413 -5.00 6.97 12.57
C TYR A 413 -6.20 7.13 11.63
N SER A 414 -7.36 7.45 12.21
CA SER A 414 -8.59 7.65 11.46
C SER A 414 -9.20 9.01 11.73
N PHE A 415 -10.11 9.44 10.86
CA PHE A 415 -10.87 10.66 11.05
C PHE A 415 -12.36 10.39 11.03
N ILE A 416 -13.15 11.22 11.70
CA ILE A 416 -14.60 11.25 11.58
C ILE A 416 -15.08 12.68 11.34
N GLY A 417 -16.01 12.84 10.40
CA GLY A 417 -16.84 14.04 10.26
C GLY A 417 -18.25 13.72 10.73
N ALA A 418 -18.81 14.52 11.64
CA ALA A 418 -20.14 14.28 12.21
C ALA A 418 -20.80 15.56 12.77
N SER A 419 -21.96 15.43 13.41
CA SER A 419 -22.57 16.52 14.17
C SER A 419 -21.77 16.83 15.44
N LYS A 420 -21.94 18.03 16.00
CA LYS A 420 -21.24 18.42 17.25
C LYS A 420 -21.53 17.49 18.42
N GLU A 421 -22.73 16.93 18.47
CA GLU A 421 -23.12 15.96 19.51
C GLU A 421 -22.27 14.70 19.43
N VAL A 422 -22.12 14.12 18.24
CA VAL A 422 -21.29 12.92 18.01
C VAL A 422 -19.81 13.20 18.31
N ILE A 423 -19.29 14.33 17.83
CA ILE A 423 -17.89 14.72 18.09
C ILE A 423 -17.65 14.87 19.59
N LYS A 424 -18.55 15.53 20.32
CA LYS A 424 -18.44 15.70 21.77
C LYS A 424 -18.52 14.36 22.51
N GLU A 425 -19.39 13.46 22.08
CA GLU A 425 -19.54 12.12 22.68
C GLU A 425 -18.24 11.32 22.52
N LEU A 426 -17.70 11.24 21.31
CA LEU A 426 -16.44 10.54 21.03
C LEU A 426 -15.26 11.15 21.78
N SER A 427 -15.11 12.48 21.77
CA SER A 427 -14.05 13.19 22.50
C SER A 427 -14.12 13.02 24.02
N SER A 428 -15.26 12.57 24.56
CA SER A 428 -15.45 12.34 25.99
C SER A 428 -15.08 10.92 26.44
N LEU A 429 -14.81 10.02 25.50
CA LEU A 429 -14.37 8.66 25.80
C LEU A 429 -12.91 8.68 26.27
N SER A 430 -12.69 8.49 27.58
CA SER A 430 -11.35 8.51 28.19
C SER A 430 -10.37 7.51 27.59
N ASP A 431 -10.90 6.42 27.04
CA ASP A 431 -10.12 5.31 26.53
C ASP A 431 -9.88 5.43 25.01
N LEU A 432 -10.26 6.57 24.41
CA LEU A 432 -10.01 6.92 23.03
C LEU A 432 -9.14 8.19 23.00
N GLU A 433 -7.93 8.10 22.46
CA GLU A 433 -7.10 9.28 22.28
C GLU A 433 -7.55 10.01 21.01
N THR A 434 -8.03 11.23 21.17
CA THR A 434 -8.64 11.99 20.07
C THR A 434 -8.21 13.45 20.05
N PHE A 435 -8.23 14.05 18.87
CA PHE A 435 -8.10 15.50 18.68
C PHE A 435 -9.26 16.03 17.89
N GLU A 436 -9.90 17.10 18.37
CA GLU A 436 -10.76 17.90 17.53
C GLU A 436 -9.89 18.63 16.50
N VAL A 437 -10.27 18.53 15.23
CA VAL A 437 -9.51 19.06 14.10
C VAL A 437 -10.40 19.92 13.21
N GLU A 438 -9.77 20.89 12.56
CA GLU A 438 -10.36 21.76 11.56
C GLU A 438 -10.14 21.17 10.17
N LYS A 439 -10.97 21.60 9.22
CA LYS A 439 -10.93 21.18 7.81
C LYS A 439 -9.56 21.38 7.16
N ASP A 440 -8.83 22.40 7.57
CA ASP A 440 -7.51 22.77 7.08
C ASP A 440 -6.35 22.22 7.93
N THR A 441 -6.62 21.37 8.93
CA THR A 441 -5.57 20.70 9.71
C THR A 441 -4.77 19.76 8.82
N GLY A 442 -3.44 19.81 8.89
CA GLY A 442 -2.55 18.97 8.13
C GLY A 442 -2.61 17.50 8.56
N ILE A 443 -2.57 16.58 7.60
CA ILE A 443 -2.70 15.13 7.86
C ILE A 443 -1.48 14.32 7.42
N SER A 444 -0.45 14.97 6.89
CA SER A 444 0.72 14.27 6.39
C SER A 444 1.72 13.97 7.50
N TYR A 445 2.59 12.97 7.28
CA TYR A 445 3.64 12.60 8.23
C TYR A 445 4.50 13.77 8.71
N ASP A 446 4.67 14.81 7.90
CA ASP A 446 5.46 16.01 8.17
C ASP A 446 4.63 17.26 8.57
N ALA A 447 3.32 17.13 8.78
CA ALA A 447 2.44 18.27 9.08
C ALA A 447 2.93 19.10 10.28
N ASP A 448 3.37 18.42 11.35
CA ASP A 448 3.82 19.05 12.58
C ASP A 448 5.32 19.41 12.60
N ILE A 449 6.05 19.33 11.48
CA ILE A 449 7.51 19.54 11.44
C ILE A 449 7.94 20.92 11.97
N HIS A 450 7.04 21.90 11.87
CA HIS A 450 7.25 23.25 12.37
C HIS A 450 7.19 23.35 13.91
N LEU A 451 6.57 22.37 14.58
CA LEU A 451 6.50 22.24 16.04
C LEU A 451 7.52 21.23 16.57
N ASN A 452 7.69 20.12 15.85
CA ASN A 452 8.58 19.02 16.20
C ASN A 452 9.64 18.83 15.10
N PRO A 453 10.62 19.75 14.99
CA PRO A 453 11.71 19.59 14.04
C PRO A 453 12.51 18.34 14.39
N GLY A 454 12.92 17.59 13.36
CA GLY A 454 13.82 16.45 13.54
C GLY A 454 15.18 16.88 14.08
N LYS A 455 15.93 15.93 14.62
CA LYS A 455 17.32 16.22 15.02
C LYS A 455 18.18 16.40 13.76
N PRO A 456 19.16 17.32 13.76
CA PRO A 456 20.08 17.44 12.64
C PRO A 456 20.82 16.11 12.43
N ASN A 457 20.74 15.55 11.22
CA ASN A 457 21.57 14.40 10.84
C ASN A 457 23.05 14.81 10.98
N HIS A 458 23.82 14.05 11.75
CA HIS A 458 25.24 14.28 11.99
C HIS A 458 26.14 13.67 10.92
#